data_AF-A0AA41YHS6-F1
#
_entry.id   AF-A0AA41YHS6-F1
#
_cell.length_a   1.000
_cell.length_b   1.000
_cell.length_c   1.000
_cell.angle_alpha   90.00
_cell.angle_beta   90.00
_cell.angle_gamma   90.00
#
_symmetry.space_group_name_H-M   'P 1'
#
loop_
_entity.id
_entity.type
_entity.pdbx_description
1 polymer ?
#
loop_
_entity_poly.entity_id
_entity_poly.type
_entity_poly.pdbx_seq_one_letter_code
_entity_poly.pdbx_strand_id
1 'polypeptide(L)'
;MPATLAWAAGQDKTARRAEPGTQDCGAKPAQDAWFDRTDAPCSRVMQVHASCVARDGDGVLLVGPPGSGKSDLALRLLDRGFVLVADDRVDIIKGMARPPAMLAGLLEVRGLGILRLPHAPEARLALAVQLGRVDVRLPEPARHPSLDLPMVTLDGAGASAPQRVALALDCALGRLSQLAGAFA
;
A
#
# COMPACT_ATOMS: atom_id res chain seq x y z
N MET A 1 26.60 -21.62 -24.47
CA MET A 1 27.18 -20.64 -25.43
C MET A 1 26.65 -19.27 -25.03
N PRO A 2 27.42 -18.42 -24.32
CA PRO A 2 26.94 -17.13 -23.82
C PRO A 2 27.10 -16.04 -24.89
N ALA A 3 26.13 -15.15 -25.00
CA ALA A 3 26.23 -13.93 -25.80
C ALA A 3 26.63 -12.77 -24.87
N THR A 4 27.90 -12.38 -24.96
CA THR A 4 28.45 -11.12 -24.47
C THR A 4 28.14 -10.00 -25.46
N LEU A 5 27.57 -8.88 -25.00
CA LEU A 5 27.70 -7.59 -25.71
C LEU A 5 28.24 -6.52 -24.76
N ALA A 6 29.28 -5.87 -25.25
CA ALA A 6 30.11 -4.88 -24.57
C ALA A 6 29.46 -3.50 -24.56
N TRP A 7 29.67 -2.76 -23.47
CA TRP A 7 29.36 -1.34 -23.34
C TRP A 7 30.63 -0.52 -23.63
N ALA A 8 30.52 0.44 -24.56
CA ALA A 8 31.59 1.35 -24.95
C ALA A 8 31.64 2.60 -24.05
N ALA A 9 32.86 3.09 -23.82
CA ALA A 9 33.21 4.27 -23.02
C ALA A 9 33.29 5.56 -23.86
N GLY A 10 33.24 6.72 -23.19
CA GLY A 10 33.74 8.02 -23.69
C GLY A 10 32.85 9.21 -23.32
N GLN A 11 33.14 9.96 -22.24
CA GLN A 11 33.85 11.26 -22.18
C GLN A 11 32.95 12.49 -22.52
N ASP A 12 33.06 13.72 -22.00
CA ASP A 12 33.73 14.39 -20.86
C ASP A 12 33.34 15.91 -20.91
N LYS A 13 33.56 16.65 -19.81
CA LYS A 13 33.90 18.10 -19.68
C LYS A 13 32.84 19.24 -19.68
N THR A 14 32.88 19.94 -18.53
CA THR A 14 33.09 21.40 -18.32
C THR A 14 31.92 22.40 -18.21
N ALA A 15 31.63 22.73 -16.94
CA ALA A 15 31.71 24.05 -16.28
C ALA A 15 31.28 25.35 -17.00
N ARG A 16 30.46 26.16 -16.30
CA ARG A 16 30.78 27.56 -15.94
C ARG A 16 29.82 28.13 -14.87
N ARG A 17 30.41 28.91 -13.96
CA ARG A 17 29.85 29.58 -12.78
C ARG A 17 29.90 31.09 -13.05
N ALA A 18 28.89 31.86 -12.64
CA ALA A 18 28.96 33.33 -12.61
C ALA A 18 27.99 33.93 -11.57
N GLU A 19 28.55 34.72 -10.65
CA GLU A 19 27.98 35.79 -9.80
C GLU A 19 29.14 36.79 -9.57
N PRO A 20 28.99 38.03 -9.03
CA PRO A 20 27.80 38.78 -8.59
C PRO A 20 27.77 40.26 -9.09
N GLY A 21 26.71 41.02 -8.78
CA GLY A 21 26.60 42.47 -9.01
C GLY A 21 25.73 43.16 -7.95
N THR A 22 26.12 44.35 -7.52
CA THR A 22 25.97 44.97 -6.18
C THR A 22 24.87 46.06 -6.08
N GLN A 23 24.17 46.11 -4.92
CA GLN A 23 23.52 47.23 -4.14
C GLN A 23 22.65 48.31 -4.86
N ASP A 24 21.60 48.91 -4.28
CA ASP A 24 21.52 49.66 -3.01
C ASP A 24 20.05 50.01 -2.57
N CYS A 25 19.94 50.59 -1.37
CA CYS A 25 18.87 50.71 -0.37
C CYS A 25 17.65 51.64 -0.59
N GLY A 26 16.57 51.45 0.22
CA GLY A 26 15.61 52.53 0.57
C GLY A 26 14.20 52.13 1.09
N ALA A 27 14.05 52.04 2.42
CA ALA A 27 12.88 52.24 3.34
C ALA A 27 11.38 51.91 2.98
N LYS A 28 10.73 51.23 3.95
CA LYS A 28 9.32 50.78 4.20
C LYS A 28 8.24 51.90 4.35
N PRO A 29 6.92 51.62 4.63
CA PRO A 29 6.04 50.44 4.37
C PRO A 29 4.59 50.80 3.93
N ALA A 30 3.81 49.84 3.40
CA ALA A 30 2.33 49.80 3.50
C ALA A 30 1.79 48.39 3.13
N GLN A 31 1.29 47.61 4.11
CA GLN A 31 -0.14 47.36 4.37
C GLN A 31 -0.75 46.22 3.51
N ASP A 32 -0.76 45.04 4.13
CA ASP A 32 -1.86 44.06 4.15
C ASP A 32 -2.54 43.69 2.82
N ALA A 33 -1.88 42.83 2.06
CA ALA A 33 -2.54 41.93 1.11
C ALA A 33 -2.30 40.48 1.55
N TRP A 34 -3.04 40.04 2.58
CA TRP A 34 -3.20 38.62 2.96
C TRP A 34 -4.11 37.87 1.96
N PHE A 35 -3.99 38.19 0.66
CA PHE A 35 -4.72 37.49 -0.38
C PHE A 35 -4.01 36.18 -0.71
N ASP A 36 -4.79 35.12 -0.48
CA ASP A 36 -4.72 33.83 -1.17
C ASP A 36 -3.48 32.96 -0.90
N ARG A 37 -3.46 32.34 0.28
CA ARG A 37 -3.02 30.95 0.37
C ARG A 37 -4.26 30.08 0.43
N THR A 38 -4.63 29.57 -0.73
CA THR A 38 -5.48 28.40 -0.88
C THR A 38 -4.82 27.25 -0.13
N ASP A 39 -5.25 27.02 1.11
CA ASP A 39 -4.96 25.78 1.82
C ASP A 39 -5.63 24.64 1.05
N ALA A 40 -4.88 24.02 0.12
CA ALA A 40 -5.26 22.74 -0.45
C ALA A 40 -5.57 21.79 0.72
N PRO A 41 -6.70 21.06 0.73
CA PRO A 41 -7.05 20.20 1.86
C PRO A 41 -5.92 19.18 2.02
N CYS A 42 -5.12 19.38 3.08
CA CYS A 42 -4.02 18.52 3.44
C CYS A 42 -4.59 17.11 3.58
N SER A 43 -4.29 16.24 2.62
CA SER A 43 -4.87 14.91 2.55
C SER A 43 -4.39 14.15 3.78
N ARG A 44 -5.27 13.97 4.77
CA ARG A 44 -4.95 13.31 6.02
C ARG A 44 -4.45 11.90 5.73
N VAL A 45 -3.18 11.65 6.01
CA VAL A 45 -2.60 10.30 5.97
C VAL A 45 -3.11 9.54 7.18
N MET A 46 -3.73 8.39 6.97
CA MET A 46 -4.10 7.44 8.02
C MET A 46 -3.10 6.28 8.01
N GLN A 47 -2.32 6.13 9.07
CA GLN A 47 -1.40 5.00 9.21
C GLN A 47 -2.05 3.87 10.01
N VAL A 48 -2.10 2.66 9.45
CA VAL A 48 -2.69 1.48 10.10
C VAL A 48 -1.64 0.39 10.32
N HIS A 49 -1.79 -0.41 11.40
CA HIS A 49 -0.99 -1.61 11.61
C HIS A 49 -1.63 -2.79 10.89
N ALA A 50 -1.11 -3.10 9.71
CA ALA A 50 -1.69 -4.02 8.75
C ALA A 50 -0.61 -4.50 7.77
N SER A 51 -0.94 -5.51 6.98
CA SER A 51 -0.20 -5.85 5.76
C SER A 51 -1.07 -5.54 4.56
N CYS A 52 -0.49 -5.09 3.45
CA CYS A 52 -1.22 -4.84 2.21
C CYS A 52 -0.53 -5.52 1.03
N VAL A 53 -1.33 -6.24 0.25
CA VAL A 53 -0.93 -6.88 -1.00
C VAL A 53 -1.90 -6.46 -2.09
N ALA A 54 -1.49 -6.51 -3.35
CA ALA A 54 -2.34 -6.12 -4.46
C ALA A 54 -2.30 -7.14 -5.60
N ARG A 55 -3.38 -7.26 -6.35
CA ARG A 55 -3.43 -7.98 -7.62
C ARG A 55 -4.02 -7.05 -8.67
N ASP A 56 -3.31 -6.86 -9.77
CA ASP A 56 -3.71 -5.96 -10.86
C ASP A 56 -4.00 -4.51 -10.41
N GLY A 57 -3.32 -4.05 -9.34
CA GLY A 57 -3.51 -2.73 -8.75
C GLY A 57 -4.62 -2.64 -7.69
N ASP A 58 -5.44 -3.69 -7.54
CA ASP A 58 -6.47 -3.78 -6.51
C ASP A 58 -5.87 -4.32 -5.20
N GLY A 59 -5.86 -3.45 -4.18
CA GLY A 59 -5.28 -3.69 -2.87
C GLY A 59 -6.22 -4.41 -1.90
N VAL A 60 -5.66 -5.39 -1.20
CA VAL A 60 -6.25 -6.08 -0.07
C VAL A 60 -5.52 -5.66 1.19
N LEU A 61 -6.25 -5.12 2.17
CA LEU A 61 -5.73 -4.78 3.48
C LEU A 61 -5.97 -5.94 4.46
N LEU A 62 -4.90 -6.55 4.94
CA LEU A 62 -4.93 -7.60 5.96
C LEU A 62 -4.81 -6.96 7.35
N VAL A 63 -5.89 -7.03 8.12
CA VAL A 63 -5.97 -6.45 9.48
C VAL A 63 -6.16 -7.54 10.52
N GLY A 64 -5.76 -7.26 11.76
CA GLY A 64 -5.91 -8.18 12.87
C GLY A 64 -4.84 -8.02 13.94
N PRO A 65 -5.03 -8.70 15.09
CA PRO A 65 -4.14 -8.55 16.23
C PRO A 65 -2.69 -8.95 15.87
N PRO A 66 -1.68 -8.44 16.61
CA PRO A 66 -0.31 -8.94 16.49
C PRO A 66 -0.27 -10.48 16.59
N GLY A 67 0.52 -11.12 15.73
CA GLY A 67 0.63 -12.59 15.71
C GLY A 67 -0.52 -13.32 14.98
N SER A 68 -1.53 -12.63 14.44
CA SER A 68 -2.62 -13.27 13.68
C SER A 68 -2.23 -13.85 12.31
N GLY A 69 -0.97 -13.71 11.90
CA GLY A 69 -0.46 -14.23 10.63
C GLY A 69 -0.63 -13.31 9.42
N LYS A 70 -0.75 -11.98 9.62
CA LYS A 70 -0.88 -11.01 8.50
C LYS A 70 0.26 -11.13 7.48
N SER A 71 1.51 -11.04 7.94
CA SER A 71 2.70 -11.14 7.10
C SER A 71 2.87 -12.53 6.47
N ASP A 72 2.49 -13.60 7.20
CA ASP A 72 2.51 -14.97 6.68
C ASP A 72 1.49 -15.18 5.55
N LEU A 73 0.26 -14.67 5.74
CA LEU A 73 -0.76 -14.72 4.70
C LEU A 73 -0.37 -13.84 3.51
N ALA A 74 0.22 -12.67 3.74
CA ALA A 74 0.76 -11.82 2.69
C ALA A 74 1.78 -12.58 1.85
N LEU A 75 2.75 -13.26 2.48
CA LEU A 75 3.75 -14.09 1.79
C LEU A 75 3.09 -15.16 0.90
N ARG A 76 2.12 -15.92 1.43
CA ARG A 76 1.40 -16.96 0.66
C ARG A 76 0.51 -16.42 -0.47
N LEU A 77 0.14 -15.13 -0.40
CA LEU A 77 -0.55 -14.44 -1.48
C LEU A 77 0.42 -14.02 -2.59
N LEU A 78 1.67 -13.67 -2.25
CA LEU A 78 2.70 -13.38 -3.25
C LEU A 78 2.93 -14.58 -4.17
N ASP A 79 2.98 -15.80 -3.61
CA ASP A 79 3.08 -17.05 -4.37
C ASP A 79 1.88 -17.31 -5.31
N ARG A 80 0.79 -16.54 -5.17
CA ARG A 80 -0.42 -16.59 -6.00
C ARG A 80 -0.57 -15.39 -6.94
N GLY A 81 0.52 -14.68 -7.19
CA GLY A 81 0.54 -13.56 -8.13
C GLY A 81 0.04 -12.23 -7.56
N PHE A 82 -0.11 -12.14 -6.23
CA PHE A 82 -0.20 -10.82 -5.59
C PHE A 82 1.20 -10.20 -5.50
N VAL A 83 1.23 -8.88 -5.35
CA VAL A 83 2.44 -8.09 -5.13
C VAL A 83 2.37 -7.44 -3.77
N LEU A 84 3.50 -7.40 -3.05
CA LEU A 84 3.59 -6.70 -1.77
C LEU A 84 3.37 -5.20 -2.01
N VAL A 85 2.54 -4.55 -1.20
CA VAL A 85 2.45 -3.09 -1.15
C VAL A 85 3.17 -2.59 0.10
N ALA A 86 2.82 -3.16 1.26
CA ALA A 86 3.36 -2.77 2.55
C ALA A 86 3.20 -3.90 3.58
N ASP A 87 4.09 -3.95 4.57
CA ASP A 87 3.97 -4.84 5.74
C ASP A 87 4.22 -4.06 7.03
N ASP A 88 3.66 -4.56 8.14
CA ASP A 88 3.62 -3.95 9.49
C ASP A 88 2.88 -2.61 9.60
N ARG A 89 3.16 -1.64 8.72
CA ARG A 89 2.50 -0.34 8.66
C ARG A 89 2.12 0.01 7.22
N VAL A 90 0.92 0.55 7.07
CA VAL A 90 0.38 0.99 5.78
C VAL A 90 -0.11 2.43 5.90
N ASP A 91 0.38 3.29 5.03
CA ASP A 91 -0.11 4.66 4.88
C ASP A 91 -1.30 4.66 3.91
N ILE A 92 -2.41 5.23 4.36
CA ILE A 92 -3.65 5.33 3.57
C ILE A 92 -3.93 6.79 3.25
N ILE A 93 -4.00 7.10 1.95
CA ILE A 93 -4.22 8.46 1.44
C ILE A 93 -5.28 8.38 0.35
N LYS A 94 -6.46 8.97 0.58
CA LYS A 94 -7.56 8.99 -0.39
C LYS A 94 -7.92 7.60 -0.97
N GLY A 95 -7.91 6.57 -0.12
CA GLY A 95 -8.21 5.18 -0.52
C GLY A 95 -7.05 4.44 -1.19
N MET A 96 -5.88 5.05 -1.32
CA MET A 96 -4.66 4.40 -1.79
C MET A 96 -3.83 3.91 -0.60
N ALA A 97 -3.38 2.66 -0.65
CA ALA A 97 -2.41 2.10 0.28
C ALA A 97 -0.99 2.30 -0.24
N ARG A 98 -0.08 2.72 0.64
CA ARG A 98 1.35 2.93 0.36
C ARG A 98 2.20 2.39 1.52
N PRO A 99 3.42 1.90 1.25
CA PRO A 99 4.37 1.63 2.31
C PRO A 99 4.94 2.94 2.86
N PRO A 100 5.13 3.07 4.19
CA PRO A 100 6.02 4.07 4.74
C PRO A 100 7.42 3.91 4.14
N ALA A 101 8.12 5.01 3.86
CA ALA A 101 9.39 5.00 3.14
C ALA A 101 10.45 4.07 3.76
N MET A 102 10.50 3.98 5.09
CA MET A 102 11.45 3.12 5.81
C MET A 102 11.14 1.62 5.70
N LEU A 103 9.89 1.26 5.42
CA LEU A 103 9.40 -0.13 5.36
C LEU A 103 9.13 -0.60 3.93
N ALA A 104 9.39 0.25 2.93
CA ALA A 104 9.16 -0.06 1.53
C ALA A 104 9.90 -1.32 1.08
N GLY A 105 9.11 -2.29 0.59
CA GLY A 105 9.58 -3.59 0.13
C GLY A 105 10.16 -4.50 1.21
N LEU A 106 9.94 -4.20 2.49
CA LEU A 106 10.36 -5.06 3.60
C LEU A 106 9.21 -5.97 4.04
N LEU A 107 9.51 -7.24 4.31
CA LEU A 107 8.60 -8.22 4.87
C LEU A 107 9.32 -9.04 5.94
N GLU A 108 8.77 -9.11 7.16
CA GLU A 108 9.28 -10.02 8.18
C GLU A 108 8.75 -11.44 7.94
N VAL A 109 9.67 -12.38 7.69
CA VAL A 109 9.36 -13.80 7.58
C VAL A 109 9.90 -14.51 8.81
N ARG A 110 9.01 -14.95 9.70
CA ARG A 110 9.39 -15.64 10.94
C ARG A 110 10.23 -16.88 10.63
N GLY A 111 11.35 -17.03 11.33
CA GLY A 111 12.33 -18.09 11.09
C GLY A 111 13.40 -17.73 10.05
N LEU A 112 13.19 -16.71 9.21
CA LEU A 112 14.18 -16.22 8.25
C LEU A 112 14.68 -14.79 8.57
N GLY A 113 13.84 -13.95 9.18
CA GLY A 113 14.14 -12.54 9.46
C GLY A 113 13.45 -11.58 8.48
N ILE A 114 13.98 -10.36 8.38
CA ILE A 114 13.43 -9.32 7.50
C ILE A 114 14.05 -9.45 6.11
N LEU A 115 13.19 -9.60 5.10
CA LEU A 115 13.59 -9.76 3.70
C LEU A 115 13.19 -8.52 2.90
N ARG A 116 13.98 -8.22 1.85
CA ARG A 116 13.63 -7.22 0.84
C ARG A 116 13.06 -7.91 -0.39
N LEU A 117 11.85 -7.54 -0.79
CA LEU A 117 11.11 -8.13 -1.90
C LEU A 117 10.71 -7.06 -2.93
N PRO A 118 10.42 -7.45 -4.19
CA PRO A 118 9.70 -6.60 -5.12
C PRO A 118 8.38 -6.14 -4.51
N HIS A 119 8.05 -4.87 -4.70
CA HIS A 119 6.82 -4.28 -4.16
C HIS A 119 6.24 -3.26 -5.13
N ALA A 120 4.94 -3.01 -5.00
CA ALA A 120 4.26 -1.91 -5.64
C ALA A 120 4.35 -0.65 -4.75
N PRO A 121 4.60 0.53 -5.33
CA PRO A 121 4.69 1.78 -4.56
C PRO A 121 3.33 2.21 -3.99
N GLU A 122 2.23 1.79 -4.62
CA GLU A 122 0.88 2.03 -4.17
C GLU A 122 -0.13 1.03 -4.76
N ALA A 123 -1.30 0.91 -4.13
CA ALA A 123 -2.45 0.17 -4.67
C ALA A 123 -3.78 0.80 -4.21
N ARG A 124 -4.83 0.66 -5.01
CA ARG A 124 -6.17 1.15 -4.67
C ARG A 124 -6.85 0.14 -3.75
N LEU A 125 -7.23 0.53 -2.54
CA LEU A 125 -7.90 -0.38 -1.61
C LEU A 125 -9.28 -0.78 -2.14
N ALA A 126 -9.51 -2.09 -2.24
CA ALA A 126 -10.77 -2.68 -2.71
C ALA A 126 -11.41 -3.60 -1.65
N LEU A 127 -10.60 -4.22 -0.79
CA LEU A 127 -11.05 -5.20 0.20
C LEU A 127 -10.27 -5.05 1.51
N ALA A 128 -10.97 -5.21 2.64
CA ALA A 128 -10.36 -5.47 3.94
C ALA A 128 -10.59 -6.93 4.36
N VAL A 129 -9.57 -7.57 4.92
CA VAL A 129 -9.65 -8.93 5.46
C VAL A 129 -9.23 -8.91 6.91
N GLN A 130 -10.19 -9.15 7.80
CA GLN A 130 -9.96 -9.31 9.23
C GLN A 130 -9.51 -10.74 9.52
N LEU A 131 -8.30 -10.90 10.05
CA LEU A 131 -7.82 -12.20 10.51
C LEU A 131 -8.37 -12.50 11.91
N GLY A 132 -9.04 -13.65 12.04
CA GLY A 132 -9.70 -14.07 13.26
C GLY A 132 -10.43 -15.40 13.12
N ARG A 133 -11.20 -15.75 14.14
CA ARG A 133 -12.05 -16.95 14.10
C ARG A 133 -13.25 -16.72 13.19
N VAL A 134 -13.62 -17.75 12.43
CA VAL A 134 -14.81 -17.74 11.57
C VAL A 134 -15.82 -18.69 12.19
N ASP A 135 -16.76 -18.11 12.94
CA ASP A 135 -17.74 -18.89 13.70
C ASP A 135 -19.11 -18.97 13.00
N VAL A 136 -19.31 -18.18 11.94
CA VAL A 136 -20.55 -18.09 11.17
C VAL A 136 -20.39 -18.78 9.82
N ARG A 137 -21.31 -19.70 9.50
CA ARG A 137 -21.30 -20.44 8.21
C ARG A 137 -21.66 -19.54 7.02
N LEU A 138 -22.65 -18.68 7.16
CA LEU A 138 -23.10 -17.73 6.14
C LEU A 138 -23.01 -16.30 6.71
N PRO A 139 -21.94 -15.55 6.40
CA PRO A 139 -21.74 -14.21 6.95
C PRO A 139 -22.65 -13.17 6.27
N GLU A 140 -23.08 -12.14 7.00
CA GLU A 140 -23.71 -10.95 6.42
C GLU A 140 -22.66 -9.99 5.84
N PRO A 141 -23.05 -9.11 4.89
CA PRO A 141 -22.17 -8.06 4.39
C PRO A 141 -21.68 -7.14 5.51
N ALA A 142 -20.37 -6.93 5.55
CA ALA A 142 -19.73 -6.06 6.54
C ALA A 142 -18.79 -5.06 5.85
N ARG A 143 -18.54 -3.94 6.53
CA ARG A 143 -17.61 -2.91 6.08
C ARG A 143 -16.56 -2.59 7.12
N HIS A 144 -15.37 -2.22 6.67
CA HIS A 144 -14.29 -1.79 7.54
C HIS A 144 -14.67 -0.45 8.21
N PRO A 145 -14.69 -0.35 9.56
CA PRO A 145 -15.28 0.79 10.27
C PRO A 145 -14.72 2.16 9.90
N SER A 146 -13.42 2.24 9.59
CA SER A 146 -12.73 3.51 9.32
C SER A 146 -12.50 3.79 7.84
N LEU A 147 -12.60 2.77 6.99
CA LEU A 147 -12.24 2.87 5.57
C LEU A 147 -13.43 2.64 4.64
N ASP A 148 -14.56 2.18 5.18
CA ASP A 148 -15.78 1.86 4.46
C ASP A 148 -15.59 0.85 3.30
N LEU A 149 -14.53 0.04 3.38
CA LEU A 149 -14.25 -1.04 2.41
C LEU A 149 -15.13 -2.25 2.71
N PRO A 150 -15.56 -3.03 1.70
CA PRO A 150 -16.06 -4.38 1.91
C PRO A 150 -15.10 -5.18 2.79
N MET A 151 -15.62 -5.89 3.78
CA MET A 151 -14.81 -6.58 4.77
C MET A 151 -15.30 -8.01 5.01
N VAL A 152 -14.35 -8.94 5.09
CA VAL A 152 -14.59 -10.33 5.50
C VAL A 152 -13.68 -10.74 6.64
N THR A 153 -14.16 -11.63 7.50
CA THR A 153 -13.34 -12.29 8.52
C THR A 153 -12.90 -13.65 8.02
N LEU A 154 -11.60 -13.94 8.07
CA LEU A 154 -11.01 -15.21 7.65
C LEU A 154 -10.04 -15.74 8.72
N ASP A 155 -9.97 -17.07 8.83
CA ASP A 155 -8.87 -17.73 9.53
C ASP A 155 -7.62 -17.64 8.66
N GLY A 156 -6.65 -16.85 9.09
CA GLY A 156 -5.40 -16.66 8.37
C GLY A 156 -4.55 -17.93 8.32
N ALA A 157 -4.62 -18.82 9.32
CA ALA A 157 -3.80 -20.03 9.38
C ALA A 157 -4.30 -21.14 8.44
N GLY A 158 -5.55 -21.06 7.98
CA GLY A 158 -6.13 -22.04 7.08
C GLY A 158 -5.34 -22.16 5.77
N ALA A 159 -5.13 -23.41 5.31
CA ALA A 159 -4.43 -23.70 4.06
C ALA A 159 -5.10 -23.05 2.83
N SER A 160 -6.43 -22.87 2.87
CA SER A 160 -7.23 -22.22 1.82
C SER A 160 -7.34 -20.71 1.96
N ALA A 161 -6.75 -20.09 3.00
CA ALA A 161 -6.88 -18.66 3.26
C ALA A 161 -6.46 -17.78 2.05
N PRO A 162 -5.34 -18.04 1.36
CA PRO A 162 -4.97 -17.25 0.18
C PRO A 162 -6.01 -17.31 -0.95
N GLN A 163 -6.56 -18.50 -1.22
CA GLN A 163 -7.61 -18.67 -2.23
C GLN A 163 -8.90 -17.95 -1.83
N ARG A 164 -9.26 -17.99 -0.54
CA ARG A 164 -10.44 -17.28 -0.02
C ARG A 164 -10.28 -15.77 -0.14
N VAL A 165 -9.09 -15.23 0.11
CA VAL A 165 -8.80 -13.80 -0.12
C VAL A 165 -8.93 -13.44 -1.61
N ALA A 166 -8.38 -14.27 -2.51
CA ALA A 166 -8.50 -14.04 -3.95
C ALA A 166 -9.96 -14.02 -4.43
N LEU A 167 -10.76 -15.01 -4.01
CA LEU A 167 -12.20 -15.06 -4.31
C LEU A 167 -12.95 -13.87 -3.72
N ALA A 168 -12.65 -13.50 -2.48
CA ALA A 168 -13.26 -12.34 -1.82
C ALA A 168 -12.95 -11.03 -2.56
N LEU A 169 -11.72 -10.88 -3.07
CA LEU A 169 -11.34 -9.71 -3.87
C LEU A 169 -12.14 -9.66 -5.17
N ASP A 170 -12.30 -10.80 -5.85
CA ASP A 170 -13.09 -10.86 -7.09
C ASP A 170 -14.58 -10.58 -6.85
N CYS A 171 -15.15 -11.04 -5.74
CA CYS A 171 -16.51 -10.68 -5.33
C CYS A 171 -16.63 -9.18 -5.04
N ALA A 172 -15.71 -8.61 -4.25
CA ALA A 172 -15.72 -7.19 -3.88
C ALA A 172 -15.63 -6.26 -5.10
N LEU A 173 -14.97 -6.70 -6.17
CA LEU A 173 -14.82 -5.97 -7.42
C LEU A 173 -15.91 -6.28 -8.46
N GLY A 174 -16.85 -7.18 -8.15
CA GLY A 174 -17.90 -7.60 -9.07
C GLY A 174 -17.40 -8.49 -10.23
N ARG A 175 -16.18 -9.03 -10.15
CA ARG A 175 -15.62 -9.97 -11.12
C ARG A 175 -16.18 -11.39 -10.94
N LEU A 176 -16.68 -11.70 -9.74
CA LEU A 176 -17.33 -12.97 -9.42
C LEU A 176 -18.65 -12.70 -8.69
N SER A 177 -19.75 -13.28 -9.17
CA SER A 177 -21.04 -13.16 -8.51
C SER A 177 -21.14 -14.09 -7.30
N GLN A 178 -21.51 -13.54 -6.14
CA GLN A 178 -21.87 -14.31 -4.96
C GLN A 178 -23.39 -14.44 -4.87
N LEU A 179 -23.90 -15.65 -4.62
CA LEU A 179 -25.34 -15.90 -4.52
C LEU A 179 -25.91 -15.55 -3.13
N ALA A 180 -25.10 -15.68 -2.08
CA ALA A 180 -25.45 -15.32 -0.71
C ALA A 180 -24.17 -15.13 0.12
N GLY A 181 -24.20 -14.22 1.09
CA GLY A 181 -23.15 -14.05 2.09
C GLY A 181 -22.53 -12.65 2.09
N ALA A 182 -21.23 -12.57 2.39
CA ALA A 182 -20.51 -11.32 2.71
C ALA A 182 -20.48 -10.22 1.62
N PHE A 183 -20.84 -10.52 0.38
CA PHE A 183 -20.88 -9.57 -0.74
C PHE A 183 -22.21 -9.62 -1.51
N ALA A 184 -23.24 -10.28 -0.95
CA ALA A 184 -24.57 -10.36 -1.54
C ALA A 184 -25.47 -9.18 -1.15
#